data_AF-A0A3M6HL44-F1
#
_entry.id   AF-A0A3M6HL44-F1
#
_cell.length_a   1.000
_cell.length_b   1.000
_cell.length_c   1.000
_cell.angle_alpha   90.00
_cell.angle_beta   90.00
_cell.angle_gamma   90.00
#
_symmetry.space_group_name_H-M   'P 1'
#
loop_
_entity.id
_entity.type
_entity.pdbx_description
1 polymer ?
#
loop_
_entity_poly.entity_id
_entity_poly.type
_entity_poly.pdbx_seq_one_letter_code
_entity_poly.pdbx_strand_id
1 'polypeptide(L)'
;MKRVFIANFGRDNYEWPNCLRRSTVATMNAEKTHRFWVAGDREGFIETTLKHEKTARGLVPTAGVASRWFNLMTIIAQTSGDIWIHREKNDLWWTESLADAPTFELGEDTSGKSPKTVYVCHKPCTPWAKASLSGSRLDWAALHPKSWDFLSTEATLQQLSPDYAEYALALVHGKNLTPWHERREWREKTTARKAGLVSSFSNLKVAAYRMARTAWATTQQSNGQEIVRWVKNKDFGFPDEEELQLYIEELYHMQEGLCALTDMPMQLDRAQNDDEQLCSLDRIDSNGHYVPGNLQLVCRFANRWKSNGNNTDFMRLIDLIRSTTDL
;
A
#
# COMPACT_ATOMS: atom_id res chain seq x y z
N MET A 1 -5.66 36.40 7.97
CA MET A 1 -5.61 34.93 7.91
C MET A 1 -4.83 34.55 6.66
N LYS A 2 -3.84 33.64 6.74
CA LYS A 2 -3.05 33.23 5.55
C LYS A 2 -3.97 32.54 4.54
N ARG A 3 -3.80 32.82 3.24
CA ARG A 3 -4.49 32.03 2.21
C ARG A 3 -3.83 30.67 2.13
N VAL A 4 -4.62 29.65 1.81
CA VAL A 4 -4.14 28.29 1.64
C VAL A 4 -4.53 27.81 0.26
N PHE A 5 -3.55 27.32 -0.49
CA PHE A 5 -3.71 26.81 -1.83
C PHE A 5 -3.34 25.34 -1.88
N ILE A 6 -4.11 24.57 -2.65
CA ILE A 6 -3.71 23.25 -3.12
C ILE A 6 -3.24 23.40 -4.56
N ALA A 7 -2.11 22.78 -4.92
CA ALA A 7 -1.51 22.99 -6.23
C ALA A 7 -0.85 21.74 -6.82
N ASN A 8 -0.82 21.72 -8.15
CA ASN A 8 -0.09 20.83 -9.02
C ASN A 8 0.81 21.67 -9.93
N PHE A 9 1.98 21.15 -10.26
CA PHE A 9 3.04 21.90 -10.94
C PHE A 9 3.22 21.35 -12.36
N GLY A 10 2.40 21.86 -13.28
CA GLY A 10 2.30 21.34 -14.65
C GLY A 10 1.38 20.12 -14.74
N ARG A 11 1.11 19.67 -15.97
CA ARG A 11 0.35 18.43 -16.19
C ARG A 11 1.20 17.24 -15.75
N ASP A 12 0.55 16.24 -15.16
CA ASP A 12 1.22 15.08 -14.56
C ASP A 12 2.30 15.46 -13.53
N ASN A 13 2.23 16.69 -12.99
CA ASN A 13 3.18 17.26 -12.05
C ASN A 13 4.65 17.25 -12.53
N TYR A 14 4.89 17.40 -13.84
CA TYR A 14 6.27 17.33 -14.38
C TYR A 14 7.24 18.33 -13.73
N GLU A 15 6.74 19.47 -13.23
CA GLU A 15 7.57 20.53 -12.64
C GLU A 15 7.79 20.34 -11.14
N TRP A 16 7.09 19.38 -10.50
CA TRP A 16 7.21 19.10 -9.08
C TRP A 16 8.65 18.82 -8.61
N PRO A 17 9.47 17.99 -9.30
CA PRO A 17 10.85 17.73 -8.88
C PRO A 17 11.72 19.00 -8.81
N ASN A 18 11.46 19.97 -9.70
CA ASN A 18 12.16 21.26 -9.70
C ASN A 18 11.63 22.17 -8.59
N CYS A 19 10.32 22.23 -8.38
CA CYS A 19 9.70 22.94 -7.25
C CYS A 19 10.28 22.48 -5.90
N LEU A 20 10.39 21.16 -5.71
CA LEU A 20 10.95 20.55 -4.52
C LEU A 20 12.43 20.89 -4.35
N ARG A 21 13.24 20.72 -5.40
CA ARG A 21 14.69 20.98 -5.35
C ARG A 21 15.03 22.45 -5.13
N ARG A 22 14.30 23.36 -5.78
CA ARG A 22 14.57 24.81 -5.78
C ARG A 22 13.87 25.55 -4.66
N SER A 23 13.00 24.89 -3.90
CA SER A 23 12.09 25.54 -2.94
C SER A 23 11.28 26.64 -3.62
N THR A 24 10.48 26.24 -4.61
CA THR A 24 9.59 27.16 -5.33
C THR A 24 8.20 26.58 -5.48
N VAL A 25 7.22 27.46 -5.69
CA VAL A 25 5.91 27.11 -6.27
C VAL A 25 5.91 27.61 -7.72
N ALA A 26 5.31 26.84 -8.62
CA ALA A 26 5.41 27.14 -10.05
C ALA A 26 4.10 27.07 -10.82
N THR A 27 4.07 27.78 -11.95
CA THR A 27 3.09 27.60 -13.01
C THR A 27 3.68 28.09 -14.33
N MET A 28 2.98 27.91 -15.43
CA MET A 28 3.54 28.17 -16.76
C MET A 28 2.51 28.77 -17.72
N ASN A 29 3.00 29.67 -18.56
CA ASN A 29 2.28 30.19 -19.72
C ASN A 29 2.89 29.61 -20.99
N ALA A 30 2.07 29.43 -22.02
CA ALA A 30 2.58 29.17 -23.36
C ALA A 30 3.41 30.36 -23.85
N GLU A 31 4.47 30.08 -24.62
CA GLU A 31 5.35 31.10 -25.19
C GLU A 31 4.58 32.24 -25.88
N LYS A 32 3.57 31.88 -26.68
CA LYS A 32 2.76 32.82 -27.46
C LYS A 32 1.90 33.76 -26.61
N THR A 33 1.49 33.34 -25.42
CA THR A 33 0.59 34.11 -24.56
C THR A 33 1.33 34.88 -23.47
N HIS A 34 2.57 34.48 -23.13
CA HIS A 34 3.34 35.06 -22.03
C HIS A 34 3.51 36.58 -22.12
N ARG A 35 3.82 37.11 -23.32
CA ARG A 35 3.99 38.57 -23.52
C ARG A 35 2.78 39.41 -23.13
N PHE A 36 1.57 38.89 -23.32
CA PHE A 36 0.33 39.59 -22.98
C PHE A 36 0.11 39.60 -21.48
N TRP A 37 0.48 38.52 -20.79
CA TRP A 37 0.47 38.48 -19.33
C TRP A 37 1.46 39.49 -18.73
N VAL A 38 2.68 39.56 -19.27
CA VAL A 38 3.70 40.55 -18.84
C VAL A 38 3.20 41.99 -19.01
N ALA A 39 2.50 42.27 -20.11
CA ALA A 39 1.92 43.59 -20.39
C ALA A 39 0.66 43.91 -19.56
N GLY A 40 0.12 42.96 -18.79
CA GLY A 40 -1.18 43.09 -18.14
C GLY A 40 -2.36 43.10 -19.11
N ASP A 41 -2.14 42.76 -20.38
CA ASP A 41 -3.16 42.73 -21.43
C ASP A 41 -3.96 41.42 -21.36
N ARG A 42 -5.03 41.47 -20.57
CA ARG A 42 -5.91 40.33 -20.35
C ARG A 42 -6.72 39.97 -21.60
N GLU A 43 -7.14 40.95 -22.38
CA GLU A 43 -7.94 40.73 -23.59
C GLU A 43 -7.09 40.08 -24.67
N GLY A 44 -5.91 40.63 -24.96
CA GLY A 44 -4.96 40.05 -25.89
C GLY A 44 -4.48 38.66 -25.48
N PHE A 45 -4.33 38.41 -24.17
CA PHE A 45 -4.05 37.06 -23.66
C PHE A 45 -5.18 36.08 -24.00
N ILE A 46 -6.44 36.46 -23.75
CA ILE A 46 -7.60 35.60 -24.01
C ILE A 46 -7.71 35.32 -25.51
N GLU A 47 -7.67 36.35 -26.37
CA GLU A 47 -7.78 36.17 -27.82
C GLU A 47 -6.68 35.27 -28.39
N THR A 48 -5.43 35.47 -27.94
CA THR A 48 -4.29 34.67 -28.38
C THR A 48 -4.43 33.22 -27.92
N THR A 49 -4.90 33.01 -26.68
CA THR A 49 -5.15 31.68 -26.12
C THR A 49 -6.21 30.93 -26.94
N LEU A 50 -7.31 31.58 -27.32
CA LEU A 50 -8.38 30.98 -28.13
C LEU A 50 -7.90 30.57 -29.53
N LYS A 51 -6.95 31.32 -30.12
CA LYS A 51 -6.41 31.05 -31.46
C LYS A 51 -5.35 29.95 -31.47
N HIS A 52 -4.53 29.84 -30.44
CA HIS A 52 -3.30 29.04 -30.48
C HIS A 52 -3.23 27.90 -29.47
N GLU A 53 -3.96 27.99 -28.36
CA GLU A 53 -3.87 26.98 -27.31
C GLU A 53 -4.99 25.95 -27.36
N LYS A 54 -4.72 24.82 -26.73
CA LYS A 54 -5.65 23.71 -26.55
C LYS A 54 -5.65 23.29 -25.08
N THR A 55 -6.81 22.89 -24.58
CA THR A 55 -6.94 22.26 -23.27
C THR A 55 -6.23 20.90 -23.25
N ALA A 56 -6.09 20.29 -22.07
CA ALA A 56 -5.54 18.93 -21.95
C ALA A 56 -6.28 17.88 -22.79
N ARG A 57 -7.56 18.12 -23.12
CA ARG A 57 -8.38 17.26 -24.00
C ARG A 57 -8.25 17.59 -25.49
N GLY A 58 -7.35 18.50 -25.87
CA GLY A 58 -7.16 18.91 -27.26
C GLY A 58 -8.23 19.87 -27.81
N LEU A 59 -9.10 20.40 -26.96
CA LEU A 59 -10.18 21.33 -27.36
C LEU A 59 -9.72 22.78 -27.28
N VAL A 60 -10.32 23.66 -28.09
CA VAL A 60 -10.14 25.12 -27.93
C VAL A 60 -10.71 25.53 -26.55
N PRO A 61 -9.95 26.25 -25.71
CA PRO A 61 -10.45 26.72 -24.42
C PRO A 61 -11.60 27.73 -24.61
N THR A 62 -12.44 27.92 -23.59
CA THR A 62 -13.40 29.03 -23.57
C THR A 62 -12.72 30.31 -23.09
N ALA A 63 -13.32 31.47 -23.32
CA ALA A 63 -12.81 32.75 -22.81
C ALA A 63 -12.64 32.72 -21.28
N GLY A 64 -13.57 32.08 -20.55
CA GLY A 64 -13.47 31.89 -19.11
C GLY A 64 -12.27 31.03 -18.68
N VAL A 65 -11.95 29.97 -19.43
CA VAL A 65 -10.77 29.12 -19.18
C VAL A 65 -9.48 29.89 -19.45
N ALA A 66 -9.39 30.63 -20.57
CA ALA A 66 -8.24 31.47 -20.88
C ALA A 66 -8.02 32.58 -19.83
N SER A 67 -9.11 33.23 -19.42
CA SER A 67 -9.16 34.16 -18.29
C SER A 67 -8.64 33.54 -17.00
N ARG A 68 -9.01 32.28 -16.72
CA ARG A 68 -8.51 31.55 -15.55
C ARG A 68 -7.00 31.33 -15.65
N TRP A 69 -6.48 30.93 -16.81
CA TRP A 69 -5.03 30.73 -17.00
C TRP A 69 -4.21 31.99 -16.76
N PHE A 70 -4.69 33.15 -17.25
CA PHE A 70 -4.09 34.44 -16.91
C PHE A 70 -4.00 34.64 -15.39
N ASN A 71 -5.10 34.39 -14.68
CA ASN A 71 -5.16 34.55 -13.23
C ASN A 71 -4.25 33.55 -12.48
N LEU A 72 -4.08 32.32 -12.97
CA LEU A 72 -3.20 31.32 -12.34
C LEU A 72 -1.76 31.82 -12.26
N MET A 73 -1.24 32.34 -13.37
CA MET A 73 0.10 32.94 -13.43
C MET A 73 0.21 34.13 -12.47
N THR A 74 -0.79 35.00 -12.44
CA THR A 74 -0.83 36.15 -11.52
C THR A 74 -0.80 35.71 -10.04
N ILE A 75 -1.58 34.69 -9.68
CA ILE A 75 -1.64 34.18 -8.29
C ILE A 75 -0.26 33.67 -7.85
N ILE A 76 0.42 32.88 -8.70
CA ILE A 76 1.75 32.34 -8.38
C ILE A 76 2.81 33.44 -8.38
N ALA A 77 2.78 34.38 -9.32
CA ALA A 77 3.76 35.46 -9.36
C ALA A 77 3.67 36.39 -8.13
N GLN A 78 2.46 36.58 -7.59
CA GLN A 78 2.16 37.56 -6.54
C GLN A 78 1.93 36.95 -5.14
N THR A 79 1.99 35.63 -4.97
CA THR A 79 1.80 35.01 -3.65
C THR A 79 2.91 35.44 -2.67
N SER A 80 2.58 35.63 -1.40
CA SER A 80 3.56 35.94 -0.35
C SER A 80 2.96 35.64 1.01
N GLY A 81 3.65 34.84 1.83
CA GLY A 81 3.16 34.40 3.13
C GLY A 81 1.94 33.48 3.06
N ASP A 82 1.63 32.94 1.87
CA ASP A 82 0.53 31.99 1.68
C ASP A 82 1.04 30.56 1.84
N ILE A 83 0.17 29.68 2.35
CA ILE A 83 0.50 28.26 2.48
C ILE A 83 0.11 27.53 1.20
N TRP A 84 1.02 26.71 0.71
CA TRP A 84 0.83 25.86 -0.45
C TRP A 84 0.92 24.41 -0.02
N ILE A 85 -0.02 23.59 -0.49
CA ILE A 85 -0.11 22.17 -0.21
C ILE A 85 -0.11 21.41 -1.54
N HIS A 86 0.71 20.36 -1.60
CA HIS A 86 0.82 19.49 -2.74
C HIS A 86 0.78 18.03 -2.29
N ARG A 87 0.10 17.17 -3.04
CA ARG A 87 0.08 15.73 -2.77
C ARG A 87 0.93 15.02 -3.81
N GLU A 88 1.95 14.31 -3.35
CA GLU A 88 2.75 13.40 -4.17
C GLU A 88 2.60 11.98 -3.62
N LYS A 89 1.82 11.16 -4.34
CA LYS A 89 1.48 9.78 -3.94
C LYS A 89 0.85 9.72 -2.53
N ASN A 90 1.62 9.25 -1.55
CA ASN A 90 1.21 9.14 -0.15
C ASN A 90 1.72 10.30 0.73
N ASP A 91 2.65 11.11 0.24
CA ASP A 91 3.20 12.21 1.01
C ASP A 91 2.38 13.49 0.73
N LEU A 92 1.91 14.14 1.79
CA LEU A 92 1.36 15.49 1.71
C LEU A 92 2.48 16.49 2.05
N TRP A 93 2.82 17.30 1.06
CA TRP A 93 3.84 18.33 1.14
C TRP A 93 3.21 19.69 1.39
N TRP A 94 3.88 20.54 2.15
CA TRP A 94 3.50 21.94 2.32
C TRP A 94 4.71 22.88 2.32
N THR A 95 4.46 24.13 2.00
CA THR A 95 5.43 25.23 2.03
C THR A 95 4.73 26.57 2.27
N GLU A 96 5.51 27.62 2.52
CA GLU A 96 5.06 29.01 2.60
C GLU A 96 5.76 29.85 1.52
N SER A 97 5.00 30.60 0.73
CA SER A 97 5.58 31.50 -0.29
C SER A 97 6.34 32.67 0.33
N LEU A 98 7.46 33.05 -0.27
CA LEU A 98 8.28 34.17 0.18
C LEU A 98 7.94 35.46 -0.58
N ALA A 99 8.35 36.60 -0.03
CA ALA A 99 8.11 37.90 -0.63
C ALA A 99 8.97 38.14 -1.89
N ASP A 100 10.08 37.44 -2.03
CA ASP A 100 11.04 37.52 -3.13
C ASP A 100 10.37 37.43 -4.51
N ALA A 101 10.88 38.20 -5.47
CA ALA A 101 10.32 38.24 -6.82
C ALA A 101 10.36 36.85 -7.50
N PRO A 102 9.36 36.50 -8.32
CA PRO A 102 9.42 35.30 -9.13
C PRO A 102 10.52 35.41 -10.20
N THR A 103 11.03 34.26 -10.60
CA THR A 103 11.90 34.12 -11.78
C THR A 103 11.13 33.48 -12.92
N PHE A 104 11.45 33.86 -14.15
CA PHE A 104 10.83 33.33 -15.35
C PHE A 104 11.90 32.74 -16.25
N GLU A 105 11.71 31.52 -16.70
CA GLU A 105 12.65 30.82 -17.58
C GLU A 105 11.90 30.09 -18.70
N LEU A 106 12.55 29.97 -19.85
CA LEU A 106 12.06 29.12 -20.93
C LEU A 106 12.25 27.66 -20.52
N GLY A 107 11.17 26.90 -20.62
CA GLY A 107 11.13 25.47 -20.37
C GLY A 107 10.32 24.75 -21.44
N GLU A 108 10.15 23.45 -21.22
CA GLU A 108 9.43 22.58 -22.13
C GLU A 108 8.38 21.77 -21.37
N ASP A 109 7.12 21.91 -21.77
CA ASP A 109 6.03 21.06 -21.31
C ASP A 109 6.04 19.76 -22.14
N THR A 110 6.48 18.67 -21.52
CA THR A 110 6.62 17.34 -22.12
C THR A 110 5.37 16.46 -21.98
N SER A 111 4.31 16.96 -21.34
CA SER A 111 3.10 16.21 -21.01
C SER A 111 2.10 16.02 -22.17
N GLY A 112 2.48 16.48 -23.38
CA GLY A 112 1.68 16.41 -24.60
C GLY A 112 2.21 15.40 -25.61
N LYS A 113 1.49 15.20 -26.72
CA LYS A 113 1.98 14.39 -27.86
C LYS A 113 3.24 14.97 -28.49
N SER A 114 3.38 16.28 -28.44
CA SER A 114 4.58 17.00 -28.83
C SER A 114 4.95 17.96 -27.70
N PRO A 115 6.25 18.11 -27.38
CA PRO A 115 6.68 19.08 -26.41
C PRO A 115 6.29 20.50 -26.82
N LYS A 116 5.98 21.35 -25.83
CA LYS A 116 5.63 22.75 -26.05
C LYS A 116 6.56 23.66 -25.27
N THR A 117 7.07 24.69 -25.93
CA THR A 117 7.83 25.75 -25.26
C THR A 117 6.90 26.57 -24.36
N VAL A 118 7.32 26.73 -23.11
CA VAL A 118 6.58 27.46 -22.08
C VAL A 118 7.51 28.41 -21.32
N TYR A 119 6.94 29.46 -20.74
CA TYR A 119 7.60 30.24 -19.71
C TYR A 119 7.16 29.72 -18.34
N VAL A 120 8.09 29.12 -17.61
CA VAL A 120 7.88 28.63 -16.25
C VAL A 120 8.16 29.78 -15.28
N CYS A 121 7.17 30.10 -14.46
CA CYS A 121 7.31 31.03 -13.35
C CYS A 121 7.65 30.24 -12.09
N HIS A 122 8.80 30.52 -11.49
CA HIS A 122 9.19 30.00 -10.19
C HIS A 122 9.13 31.11 -9.15
N LYS A 123 8.20 30.97 -8.20
CA LYS A 123 8.08 31.86 -7.05
C LYS A 123 8.77 31.21 -5.84
N PRO A 124 9.74 31.88 -5.19
CA PRO A 124 10.42 31.33 -4.02
C PRO A 124 9.47 31.01 -2.87
N CYS A 125 9.76 29.92 -2.17
CA CYS A 125 9.05 29.46 -0.98
C CYS A 125 10.03 28.88 0.05
N THR A 126 9.57 28.60 1.25
CA THR A 126 10.35 27.81 2.21
C THR A 126 10.59 26.39 1.68
N PRO A 127 11.60 25.65 2.17
CA PRO A 127 11.77 24.26 1.79
C PRO A 127 10.50 23.45 2.01
N TRP A 128 10.09 22.71 1.00
CA TRP A 128 8.90 21.85 1.09
C TRP A 128 9.08 20.81 2.18
N ALA A 129 8.07 20.71 3.06
CA ALA A 129 8.08 19.79 4.19
C ALA A 129 6.93 18.78 4.07
N LYS A 130 7.21 17.55 4.47
CA LYS A 130 6.20 16.47 4.60
C LYS A 130 5.94 16.06 6.05
N ALA A 131 6.34 16.91 6.98
CA ALA A 131 6.03 16.82 8.39
C ALA A 131 5.37 18.12 8.83
N SER A 132 4.49 18.05 9.83
CA SER A 132 3.97 19.22 10.52
C SER A 132 5.09 19.98 11.21
N LEU A 133 4.83 21.23 11.61
CA LEU A 133 5.74 22.01 12.44
C LEU A 133 6.00 21.37 13.82
N SER A 134 5.11 20.49 14.27
CA SER A 134 5.30 19.68 15.49
C SER A 134 6.08 18.39 15.26
N GLY A 135 6.50 18.09 14.02
CA GLY A 135 7.30 16.92 13.67
C GLY A 135 6.52 15.66 13.29
N SER A 136 5.18 15.71 13.25
CA SER A 136 4.36 14.56 12.82
C SER A 136 4.38 14.41 11.30
N ARG A 137 4.59 13.20 10.80
CA ARG A 137 4.58 12.93 9.34
C ARG A 137 3.19 13.16 8.75
N LEU A 138 3.13 13.81 7.59
CA LEU A 138 1.88 14.11 6.87
C LEU A 138 1.61 13.07 5.79
N ASP A 139 1.13 11.91 6.22
CA ASP A 139 0.78 10.80 5.32
C ASP A 139 -0.66 10.91 4.84
N TRP A 140 -0.87 11.01 3.53
CA TRP A 140 -2.17 11.06 2.88
C TRP A 140 -3.12 9.96 3.37
N ALA A 141 -2.64 8.71 3.39
CA ALA A 141 -3.43 7.55 3.81
C ALA A 141 -3.91 7.62 5.28
N ALA A 142 -3.17 8.34 6.14
CA ALA A 142 -3.48 8.51 7.55
C ALA A 142 -4.36 9.73 7.84
N LEU A 143 -4.54 10.63 6.88
CA LEU A 143 -5.41 11.79 7.05
C LEU A 143 -6.88 11.37 7.18
N HIS A 144 -7.66 12.22 7.84
CA HIS A 144 -9.10 12.02 7.95
C HIS A 144 -9.74 11.99 6.55
N PRO A 145 -10.63 11.03 6.22
CA PRO A 145 -11.13 10.83 4.86
C PRO A 145 -11.79 12.08 4.25
N LYS A 146 -12.47 12.89 5.07
CA LYS A 146 -13.08 14.15 4.64
C LYS A 146 -12.05 15.15 4.08
N SER A 147 -10.83 15.14 4.62
CA SER A 147 -9.76 16.04 4.14
C SER A 147 -9.32 15.72 2.72
N TRP A 148 -9.52 14.49 2.25
CA TRP A 148 -9.17 14.09 0.89
C TRP A 148 -10.00 14.81 -0.17
N ASP A 149 -11.23 15.20 0.19
CA ASP A 149 -12.13 15.94 -0.70
C ASP A 149 -11.55 17.31 -1.09
N PHE A 150 -10.61 17.87 -0.31
CA PHE A 150 -10.13 19.23 -0.51
C PHE A 150 -8.62 19.44 -0.37
N LEU A 151 -7.83 18.47 0.13
CA LEU A 151 -6.36 18.59 0.23
C LEU A 151 -5.62 18.10 -1.02
N SER A 152 -6.34 17.83 -2.11
CA SER A 152 -5.77 17.53 -3.42
C SER A 152 -6.65 18.12 -4.52
N THR A 153 -6.06 18.39 -5.68
CA THR A 153 -6.77 18.92 -6.85
C THR A 153 -6.32 18.20 -8.10
N GLU A 154 -7.18 18.14 -9.12
CA GLU A 154 -6.80 17.76 -10.49
C GLU A 154 -6.48 18.99 -11.35
N ALA A 155 -6.78 20.20 -10.86
CA ALA A 155 -6.45 21.45 -11.51
C ALA A 155 -5.02 21.90 -11.18
N THR A 156 -4.54 22.96 -11.83
CA THR A 156 -3.23 23.58 -11.52
C THR A 156 -3.18 24.11 -10.09
N LEU A 157 -4.17 24.87 -9.66
CA LEU A 157 -4.32 25.27 -8.26
C LEU A 157 -5.76 25.61 -7.91
N GLN A 158 -6.05 25.57 -6.62
CA GLN A 158 -7.30 25.98 -6.02
C GLN A 158 -7.04 26.61 -4.65
N GLN A 159 -7.71 27.73 -4.37
CA GLN A 159 -7.71 28.31 -3.03
C GLN A 159 -8.75 27.58 -2.17
N LEU A 160 -8.39 27.23 -0.94
CA LEU A 160 -9.31 26.65 0.02
C LEU A 160 -10.30 27.71 0.54
N SER A 161 -11.52 27.26 0.88
CA SER A 161 -12.47 28.08 1.63
C SER A 161 -11.91 28.40 3.03
N PRO A 162 -12.42 29.43 3.72
CA PRO A 162 -11.94 29.79 5.05
C PRO A 162 -11.91 28.61 6.04
N ASP A 163 -12.98 27.82 6.12
CA ASP A 163 -13.05 26.67 7.04
C ASP A 163 -12.00 25.57 6.71
N TYR A 164 -11.80 25.27 5.43
CA TYR A 164 -10.80 24.28 5.01
C TYR A 164 -9.37 24.79 5.11
N ALA A 165 -9.17 26.11 4.94
CA ALA A 165 -7.90 26.76 5.19
C ALA A 165 -7.52 26.68 6.68
N GLU A 166 -8.46 26.92 7.60
CA GLU A 166 -8.22 26.76 9.04
C GLU A 166 -7.84 25.32 9.40
N TYR A 167 -8.55 24.32 8.86
CA TYR A 167 -8.20 22.91 9.03
C TYR A 167 -6.79 22.60 8.52
N ALA A 168 -6.46 23.05 7.31
CA ALA A 168 -5.17 22.80 6.68
C ALA A 168 -4.03 23.45 7.47
N LEU A 169 -4.22 24.67 7.97
CA LEU A 169 -3.28 25.33 8.86
C LEU A 169 -3.13 24.55 10.17
N ALA A 170 -4.22 24.13 10.80
CA ALA A 170 -4.16 23.32 12.02
C ALA A 170 -3.39 22.01 11.78
N LEU A 171 -3.57 21.35 10.63
CA LEU A 171 -2.84 20.16 10.24
C LEU A 171 -1.34 20.44 10.08
N VAL A 172 -0.97 21.48 9.35
CA VAL A 172 0.43 21.91 9.15
C VAL A 172 1.10 22.28 10.48
N HIS A 173 0.37 22.94 11.38
CA HIS A 173 0.87 23.29 12.71
C HIS A 173 0.88 22.11 13.70
N GLY A 174 0.28 20.96 13.36
CA GLY A 174 0.14 19.83 14.27
C GLY A 174 -0.79 20.11 15.45
N LYS A 175 -1.80 20.96 15.26
CA LYS A 175 -2.80 21.31 16.27
C LYS A 175 -3.91 20.25 16.34
N ASN A 176 -4.69 20.33 17.42
CA ASN A 176 -5.86 19.48 17.59
C ASN A 176 -6.89 19.69 16.46
N LEU A 177 -7.25 18.61 15.77
CA LEU A 177 -8.23 18.61 14.67
C LEU A 177 -9.63 18.10 15.07
N THR A 178 -9.82 17.70 16.33
CA THR A 178 -11.11 17.25 16.90
C THR A 178 -12.28 18.19 16.57
N PRO A 179 -12.15 19.53 16.61
CA PRO A 179 -13.26 20.44 16.29
C PRO A 179 -13.87 20.27 14.89
N TRP A 180 -13.10 19.75 13.93
CA TRP A 180 -13.62 19.37 12.61
C TRP A 180 -14.07 17.92 12.58
N HIS A 181 -13.28 16.99 13.16
CA HIS A 181 -13.56 15.55 13.08
C HIS A 181 -14.85 15.14 13.80
N GLU A 182 -15.31 15.93 14.78
CA GLU A 182 -16.58 15.70 15.48
C GLU A 182 -17.81 16.23 14.73
N ARG A 183 -17.64 17.02 13.67
CA ARG A 183 -18.76 17.54 12.88
C ARG A 183 -19.45 16.40 12.14
N ARG A 184 -20.76 16.56 11.90
CA ARG A 184 -21.61 15.52 11.32
C ARG A 184 -21.07 15.04 9.97
N GLU A 185 -20.78 15.96 9.06
CA GLU A 185 -20.30 15.67 7.70
C GLU A 185 -18.90 15.03 7.68
N TRP A 186 -18.08 15.26 8.70
CA TRP A 186 -16.78 14.60 8.87
C TRP A 186 -16.95 13.18 9.40
N ARG A 187 -17.76 13.00 10.45
CA ARG A 187 -18.08 11.67 11.00
C ARG A 187 -18.76 10.77 9.97
N GLU A 188 -19.72 11.29 9.21
CA GLU A 188 -20.42 10.56 8.15
C GLU A 188 -19.44 10.03 7.09
N LYS A 189 -18.44 10.81 6.67
CA LYS A 189 -17.38 10.34 5.76
C LYS A 189 -16.54 9.21 6.35
N THR A 190 -16.27 9.24 7.65
CA THR A 190 -15.58 8.16 8.36
C THR A 190 -16.47 6.92 8.48
N THR A 191 -17.77 7.07 8.77
CA THR A 191 -18.74 5.97 8.84
C THR A 191 -19.00 5.34 7.47
N ALA A 192 -19.17 6.14 6.41
CA ALA A 192 -19.31 5.66 5.04
C ALA A 192 -18.05 4.95 4.55
N ARG A 193 -16.86 5.48 4.89
CA ARG A 193 -15.60 4.77 4.64
C ARG A 193 -15.55 3.48 5.44
N LYS A 194 -15.92 3.46 6.73
CA LYS A 194 -16.00 2.24 7.54
C LYS A 194 -16.98 1.22 6.94
N ALA A 195 -18.14 1.64 6.44
CA ALA A 195 -19.10 0.75 5.77
C ALA A 195 -18.54 0.16 4.46
N GLY A 196 -17.87 0.97 3.63
CA GLY A 196 -17.13 0.49 2.45
C GLY A 196 -15.87 -0.33 2.79
N LEU A 197 -15.23 -0.05 3.93
CA LEU A 197 -14.10 -0.81 4.47
C LEU A 197 -14.58 -2.16 4.98
N VAL A 198 -15.71 -2.24 5.66
CA VAL A 198 -16.33 -3.48 6.15
C VAL A 198 -16.72 -4.41 4.99
N SER A 199 -17.01 -3.85 3.81
CA SER A 199 -17.23 -4.62 2.58
C SER A 199 -15.95 -5.16 1.93
N SER A 200 -14.76 -4.61 2.22
CA SER A 200 -13.50 -4.87 1.47
C SER A 200 -12.29 -5.26 2.34
N PHE A 201 -12.35 -5.05 3.65
CA PHE A 201 -11.39 -5.45 4.68
C PHE A 201 -12.17 -6.37 5.64
N SER A 202 -11.76 -7.59 6.01
CA SER A 202 -10.50 -7.80 6.73
C SER A 202 -10.14 -9.28 6.98
N ASN A 203 -10.37 -10.23 6.07
CA ASN A 203 -9.73 -11.56 6.22
C ASN A 203 -8.37 -11.58 5.51
N LEU A 204 -8.35 -11.18 4.24
CA LEU A 204 -7.12 -11.20 3.44
C LEU A 204 -6.05 -10.23 3.94
N LYS A 205 -6.43 -9.02 4.38
CA LYS A 205 -5.46 -8.03 4.89
C LYS A 205 -4.89 -8.39 6.26
N VAL A 206 -5.68 -9.01 7.13
CA VAL A 206 -5.21 -9.55 8.42
C VAL A 206 -4.26 -10.71 8.17
N ALA A 207 -4.61 -11.62 7.27
CA ALA A 207 -3.74 -12.72 6.87
C ALA A 207 -2.43 -12.20 6.25
N ALA A 208 -2.51 -11.24 5.33
CA ALA A 208 -1.34 -10.65 4.66
C ALA A 208 -0.42 -9.94 5.65
N TYR A 209 -0.96 -9.16 6.59
CA TYR A 209 -0.17 -8.53 7.64
C TYR A 209 0.53 -9.56 8.54
N ARG A 210 -0.19 -10.60 8.98
CA ARG A 210 0.40 -11.70 9.75
C ARG A 210 1.54 -12.37 8.98
N MET A 211 1.31 -12.76 7.72
CA MET A 211 2.29 -13.45 6.89
C MET A 211 3.54 -12.58 6.65
N ALA A 212 3.36 -11.30 6.33
CA ALA A 212 4.47 -10.36 6.14
C ALA A 212 5.27 -10.18 7.44
N ARG A 213 4.60 -10.06 8.59
CA ARG A 213 5.28 -9.91 9.89
C ARG A 213 6.04 -11.17 10.29
N THR A 214 5.48 -12.36 10.06
CA THR A 214 6.18 -13.64 10.31
C THR A 214 7.42 -13.75 9.44
N ALA A 215 7.31 -13.52 8.12
CA ALA A 215 8.46 -13.57 7.21
C ALA A 215 9.56 -12.56 7.60
N TRP A 216 9.17 -11.34 7.96
CA TRP A 216 10.10 -10.31 8.43
C TRP A 216 10.78 -10.70 9.75
N ALA A 217 10.04 -11.24 10.72
CA ALA A 217 10.63 -11.70 11.97
C ALA A 217 11.58 -12.90 11.78
N THR A 218 11.21 -13.87 10.93
CA THR A 218 12.05 -15.03 10.63
C THR A 218 13.35 -14.62 9.93
N THR A 219 13.30 -13.66 8.99
CA THR A 219 14.52 -13.16 8.30
C THR A 219 15.46 -12.40 9.24
N GLN A 220 14.93 -11.68 10.23
CA GLN A 220 15.74 -11.00 11.26
C GLN A 220 16.40 -11.98 12.25
N GLN A 221 15.85 -13.19 12.40
CA GLN A 221 16.37 -14.24 13.29
C GLN A 221 17.22 -15.29 12.55
N SER A 222 17.18 -15.31 11.22
CA SER A 222 17.89 -16.28 10.38
C SER A 222 19.23 -15.71 9.91
N ASN A 223 20.17 -15.58 10.84
CA ASN A 223 21.54 -15.07 10.62
C ASN A 223 22.59 -16.19 10.47
N GLY A 224 22.17 -17.41 10.11
CA GLY A 224 23.07 -18.56 9.92
C GLY A 224 23.52 -19.25 11.22
N GLN A 225 22.78 -19.07 12.32
CA GLN A 225 23.06 -19.71 13.61
C GLN A 225 22.96 -21.25 13.56
N GLU A 226 23.94 -21.92 14.16
CA GLU A 226 23.82 -23.34 14.52
C GLU A 226 22.88 -23.49 15.73
N ILE A 227 21.78 -24.22 15.55
CA ILE A 227 20.80 -24.49 16.61
C ILE A 227 21.09 -25.87 17.20
N VAL A 228 21.55 -25.92 18.45
CA VAL A 228 21.67 -27.17 19.20
C VAL A 228 20.26 -27.61 19.62
N ARG A 229 19.70 -28.63 18.95
CA ARG A 229 18.40 -29.21 19.32
C ARG A 229 18.61 -30.28 20.41
N TRP A 230 17.82 -30.20 21.48
CA TRP A 230 17.67 -31.32 22.40
C TRP A 230 16.85 -32.41 21.70
N VAL A 231 17.45 -33.57 21.48
CA VAL A 231 16.72 -34.76 21.02
C VAL A 231 16.02 -35.33 22.26
N LYS A 232 14.67 -35.29 22.25
CA LYS A 232 13.86 -35.91 23.32
C LYS A 232 14.23 -37.38 23.45
N ASN A 233 14.32 -37.88 24.67
CA ASN A 233 14.55 -39.30 24.92
C ASN A 233 13.38 -40.10 24.34
N LYS A 234 13.67 -41.03 23.43
CA LYS A 234 12.68 -41.91 22.82
C LYS A 234 12.80 -43.26 23.50
N ASP A 235 12.08 -43.45 24.59
CA ASP A 235 12.01 -44.76 25.21
C ASP A 235 11.32 -45.76 24.28
N PHE A 236 11.88 -46.97 24.22
CA PHE A 236 11.43 -48.07 23.38
C PHE A 236 10.62 -49.03 24.26
N GLY A 237 9.32 -49.11 24.01
CA GLY A 237 8.37 -49.85 24.84
C GLY A 237 8.24 -51.33 24.51
N PHE A 238 9.09 -51.84 23.62
CA PHE A 238 9.11 -53.23 23.20
C PHE A 238 10.33 -53.93 23.79
N PRO A 239 10.25 -55.23 24.10
CA PRO A 239 11.39 -56.00 24.59
C PRO A 239 12.59 -55.95 23.65
N ASP A 240 12.34 -56.03 22.35
CA ASP A 240 13.34 -56.01 21.28
C ASP A 240 12.72 -55.60 19.92
N GLU A 241 13.55 -55.59 18.88
CA GLU A 241 13.16 -55.25 17.51
C GLU A 241 12.22 -56.29 16.88
N GLU A 242 12.34 -57.57 17.25
CA GLU A 242 11.53 -58.67 16.70
C GLU A 242 10.07 -58.55 17.16
N GLU A 243 9.84 -58.25 18.44
CA GLU A 243 8.51 -57.96 18.99
C GLU A 243 7.87 -56.73 18.36
N LEU A 244 8.65 -55.68 18.04
CA LEU A 244 8.15 -54.53 17.30
C LEU A 244 7.78 -54.91 15.86
N GLN A 245 8.58 -55.75 15.19
CA GLN A 245 8.29 -56.20 13.84
C GLN A 245 6.97 -56.99 13.79
N LEU A 246 6.79 -57.96 14.69
CA LEU A 246 5.55 -58.74 14.79
C LEU A 246 4.33 -57.84 15.04
N TYR A 247 4.49 -56.85 15.93
CA TYR A 247 3.44 -55.87 16.20
C TYR A 247 3.11 -55.00 14.97
N ILE A 248 4.11 -54.60 14.19
CA ILE A 248 3.92 -53.84 12.94
C ILE A 248 3.20 -54.69 11.88
N GLU A 249 3.55 -55.96 11.74
CA GLU A 249 2.88 -56.88 10.81
C GLU A 249 1.40 -57.07 11.21
N GLU A 250 1.13 -57.29 12.50
CA GLU A 250 -0.24 -57.37 13.01
C GLU A 250 -1.02 -56.07 12.75
N LEU A 251 -0.38 -54.92 12.99
CA LEU A 251 -0.95 -53.59 12.75
C LEU A 251 -1.28 -53.36 11.27
N TYR A 252 -0.43 -53.83 10.35
CA TYR A 252 -0.70 -53.77 8.92
C TYR A 252 -1.95 -54.57 8.54
N HIS A 253 -2.11 -55.76 9.10
CA HIS A 253 -3.29 -56.60 8.86
C HIS A 253 -4.55 -56.03 9.50
N MET A 254 -4.47 -55.51 10.73
CA MET A 254 -5.59 -54.83 11.40
C MET A 254 -6.06 -53.58 10.66
N GLN A 255 -5.14 -52.89 9.98
CA GLN A 255 -5.46 -51.73 9.14
C GLN A 255 -5.83 -52.11 7.70
N GLU A 256 -5.91 -53.40 7.36
CA GLU A 256 -6.24 -53.89 6.02
C GLU A 256 -5.29 -53.35 4.92
N GLY A 257 -4.04 -53.04 5.28
CA GLY A 257 -3.07 -52.42 4.37
C GLY A 257 -3.37 -50.95 4.01
N LEU A 258 -4.31 -50.30 4.71
CA LEU A 258 -4.68 -48.90 4.49
C LEU A 258 -3.96 -47.97 5.47
N CYS A 259 -3.63 -46.78 4.99
CA CYS A 259 -3.04 -45.71 5.78
C CYS A 259 -4.02 -45.20 6.83
N ALA A 260 -3.68 -45.27 8.11
CA ALA A 260 -4.56 -44.89 9.21
C ALA A 260 -5.01 -43.41 9.19
N LEU A 261 -4.31 -42.52 8.47
CA LEU A 261 -4.61 -41.09 8.41
C LEU A 261 -5.35 -40.66 7.14
N THR A 262 -5.32 -41.48 6.09
CA THR A 262 -5.81 -41.08 4.76
C THR A 262 -6.58 -42.18 4.07
N ASP A 263 -6.74 -43.37 4.63
CA ASP A 263 -7.39 -44.53 4.02
C ASP A 263 -6.83 -44.96 2.65
N MET A 264 -5.70 -44.38 2.20
CA MET A 264 -5.07 -44.76 0.95
C MET A 264 -4.36 -46.11 1.11
N PRO A 265 -4.37 -46.98 0.09
CA PRO A 265 -3.57 -48.19 0.10
C PRO A 265 -2.10 -47.86 0.29
N MET A 266 -1.48 -48.50 1.29
CA MET A 266 -0.04 -48.38 1.51
C MET A 266 0.69 -49.36 0.58
N GLN A 267 1.86 -48.93 0.10
CA GLN A 267 2.73 -49.77 -0.71
C GLN A 267 3.87 -50.31 0.17
N LEU A 268 4.27 -51.56 -0.07
CA LEU A 268 5.35 -52.20 0.66
C LEU A 268 6.67 -52.06 -0.09
N ASP A 269 7.78 -52.12 0.65
CA ASP A 269 9.11 -52.11 0.08
C ASP A 269 9.25 -53.19 -1.01
N ARG A 270 9.88 -52.81 -2.13
CA ARG A 270 10.11 -53.63 -3.34
C ARG A 270 8.86 -53.95 -4.16
N ALA A 271 7.68 -53.53 -3.71
CA ALA A 271 6.42 -53.65 -4.44
C ALA A 271 5.81 -52.28 -4.79
N GLN A 272 6.51 -51.18 -4.49
CA GLN A 272 6.02 -49.83 -4.70
C GLN A 272 6.26 -49.31 -6.12
N ASN A 273 5.34 -48.48 -6.60
CA ASN A 273 5.48 -47.63 -7.78
C ASN A 273 5.55 -46.14 -7.43
N ASP A 274 5.31 -45.78 -6.16
CA ASP A 274 5.36 -44.42 -5.66
C ASP A 274 5.94 -44.42 -4.24
N ASP A 275 7.14 -43.83 -4.09
CA ASP A 275 7.85 -43.75 -2.81
C ASP A 275 7.07 -42.95 -1.75
N GLU A 276 6.14 -42.09 -2.16
CA GLU A 276 5.29 -41.32 -1.24
C GLU A 276 4.21 -42.20 -0.60
N GLN A 277 3.80 -43.28 -1.25
CA GLN A 277 2.81 -44.24 -0.75
C GLN A 277 3.43 -45.39 0.06
N LEU A 278 4.75 -45.41 0.23
CA LEU A 278 5.42 -46.42 1.04
C LEU A 278 4.88 -46.44 2.47
N CYS A 279 4.70 -47.65 3.01
CA CYS A 279 4.32 -47.88 4.39
C CYS A 279 5.36 -47.28 5.34
N SER A 280 4.90 -46.52 6.32
CA SER A 280 5.74 -45.84 7.29
C SER A 280 5.14 -45.94 8.68
N LEU A 281 6.00 -46.14 9.67
CA LEU A 281 5.61 -46.12 11.08
C LEU A 281 5.45 -44.69 11.59
N ASP A 282 4.31 -44.39 12.20
CA ASP A 282 4.01 -43.10 12.83
C ASP A 282 3.53 -43.29 14.29
N ARG A 283 3.76 -42.26 15.11
CA ARG A 283 3.23 -42.19 16.47
C ARG A 283 1.94 -41.39 16.50
N ILE A 284 0.90 -41.96 17.10
CA ILE A 284 -0.41 -41.31 17.27
C ILE A 284 -0.23 -40.03 18.11
N ASP A 285 0.39 -40.17 19.29
CA ASP A 285 0.93 -39.04 20.04
C ASP A 285 2.43 -38.87 19.74
N SER A 286 2.75 -37.80 19.01
CA SER A 286 4.12 -37.44 18.65
C SER A 286 4.99 -37.01 19.84
N ASN A 287 4.38 -36.68 20.98
CA ASN A 287 5.09 -36.45 22.25
C ASN A 287 5.32 -37.72 23.05
N GLY A 288 4.61 -38.80 22.73
CA GLY A 288 4.76 -40.11 23.35
C GLY A 288 5.88 -40.96 22.76
N HIS A 289 5.97 -42.19 23.28
CA HIS A 289 7.04 -43.16 23.00
C HIS A 289 6.63 -44.19 21.94
N TYR A 290 7.59 -45.01 21.48
CA TYR A 290 7.30 -46.16 20.62
C TYR A 290 6.83 -47.31 21.50
N VAL A 291 5.54 -47.33 21.80
CA VAL A 291 4.89 -48.30 22.69
C VAL A 291 3.65 -48.89 22.00
N PRO A 292 3.23 -50.12 22.35
CA PRO A 292 1.94 -50.65 21.91
C PRO A 292 0.81 -49.66 22.19
N GLY A 293 -0.09 -49.48 21.22
CA GLY A 293 -1.23 -48.56 21.32
C GLY A 293 -0.92 -47.09 21.01
N ASN A 294 0.36 -46.71 20.84
CA ASN A 294 0.74 -45.37 20.37
C ASN A 294 1.33 -45.36 18.94
N LEU A 295 1.28 -46.49 18.22
CA LEU A 295 1.80 -46.62 16.86
C LEU A 295 0.67 -46.87 15.87
N GLN A 296 0.87 -46.40 14.64
CA GLN A 296 -0.02 -46.57 13.50
C GLN A 296 0.82 -46.66 12.22
N LEU A 297 0.31 -47.34 11.18
CA LEU A 297 0.94 -47.36 9.86
C LEU A 297 0.28 -46.37 8.93
N VAL A 298 1.10 -45.61 8.20
CA VAL A 298 0.65 -44.54 7.32
C VAL A 298 1.48 -44.50 6.04
N CYS A 299 0.97 -43.87 4.99
CA CYS A 299 1.80 -43.53 3.83
C CYS A 299 2.91 -42.56 4.22
N ARG A 300 4.09 -42.71 3.61
CA ARG A 300 5.28 -41.90 3.88
C ARG A 300 5.03 -40.39 3.74
N PHE A 301 4.24 -39.98 2.74
CA PHE A 301 3.88 -38.57 2.58
C PHE A 301 3.03 -38.07 3.74
N ALA A 302 2.06 -38.88 4.20
CA ALA A 302 1.16 -38.52 5.28
C ALA A 302 1.93 -38.36 6.60
N ASN A 303 2.88 -39.24 6.88
CA ASN A 303 3.79 -39.10 8.02
C ASN A 303 4.61 -37.80 7.94
N ARG A 304 5.18 -37.51 6.77
CA ARG A 304 5.98 -36.29 6.56
C ARG A 304 5.14 -35.02 6.74
N TRP A 305 3.91 -35.01 6.23
CA TRP A 305 3.01 -33.87 6.32
C TRP A 305 2.45 -33.66 7.73
N LYS A 306 2.11 -34.74 8.43
CA LYS A 306 1.71 -34.68 9.84
C LYS A 306 2.88 -34.21 10.71
N SER A 307 4.09 -34.73 10.48
CA SER A 307 5.29 -34.41 11.25
C SER A 307 5.06 -34.61 12.76
N ASN A 308 5.13 -33.55 13.57
CA ASN A 308 4.83 -33.57 15.00
C ASN A 308 3.41 -33.06 15.36
N GLY A 309 2.56 -32.83 14.36
CA GLY A 309 1.16 -32.47 14.53
C GLY A 309 0.33 -33.62 15.10
N ASN A 310 -0.92 -33.35 15.48
CA ASN A 310 -1.84 -34.37 15.99
C ASN A 310 -2.63 -35.03 14.82
N ASN A 311 -3.06 -36.28 15.02
CA ASN A 311 -3.85 -37.03 14.03
C ASN A 311 -5.12 -36.28 13.59
N THR A 312 -5.88 -35.75 14.55
CA THR A 312 -7.22 -35.18 14.33
C THR A 312 -7.19 -33.98 13.39
N ASP A 313 -6.24 -33.06 13.58
CA ASP A 313 -6.07 -31.89 12.72
C ASP A 313 -5.59 -32.28 11.34
N PHE A 314 -4.73 -33.29 11.24
CA PHE A 314 -4.27 -33.79 9.95
C PHE A 314 -5.43 -34.39 9.13
N MET A 315 -6.20 -35.30 9.73
CA MET A 315 -7.36 -35.94 9.06
C MET A 315 -8.39 -34.89 8.62
N ARG A 316 -8.69 -33.90 9.48
CA ARG A 316 -9.58 -32.77 9.14
C ARG A 316 -9.11 -32.00 7.90
N LEU A 317 -7.80 -31.84 7.69
CA LEU A 317 -7.25 -31.17 6.51
C LEU A 317 -7.32 -32.06 5.26
N ILE A 318 -7.14 -33.37 5.40
CA ILE A 318 -7.29 -34.33 4.30
C ILE A 318 -8.75 -34.37 3.81
N ASP A 319 -9.72 -34.36 4.72
CA ASP A 319 -11.14 -34.31 4.33
C ASP A 319 -11.51 -33.03 3.59
N LEU A 320 -10.88 -31.90 3.95
CA LEU A 320 -11.04 -30.64 3.22
C LEU A 320 -10.47 -30.72 1.78
N ILE A 321 -9.36 -31.44 1.59
CA ILE A 321 -8.76 -31.67 0.26
C ILE A 321 -9.66 -32.61 -0.57
N ARG A 322 -10.17 -33.69 0.04
CA ARG A 322 -11.08 -34.63 -0.63
C ARG A 322 -12.35 -33.93 -1.12
N SER A 323 -12.99 -33.14 -0.26
CA SER A 323 -14.23 -32.40 -0.59
C SER A 323 -14.07 -31.29 -1.63
N THR A 324 -12.83 -30.87 -1.95
CA THR A 324 -12.59 -29.93 -3.06
C THR A 324 -12.44 -30.60 -4.42
N THR A 325 -12.37 -31.95 -4.46
CA THR A 325 -12.18 -32.72 -5.70
C THR A 325 -13.51 -33.23 -6.30
N ASP A 326 -14.63 -33.10 -5.58
CA ASP A 326 -15.99 -33.42 -6.05
C ASP A 326 -16.66 -32.28 -6.86
N LEU A 327 -15.86 -31.39 -7.48
CA LEU A 327 -16.29 -30.23 -8.27
C LEU A 327 -16.00 -30.38 -9.77
#